data_AF-A0A0F6HGN8-F1
#
_entry.id   AF-A0A0F6HGN8-F1
#
_cell.length_a   1.000
_cell.length_b   1.000
_cell.length_c   1.000
_cell.angle_alpha   90.00
_cell.angle_beta   90.00
_cell.angle_gamma   90.00
#
_symmetry.space_group_name_H-M   'P 1'
#
loop_
_entity.id
_entity.type
_entity.pdbx_description
1 polymer ?
#
loop_
_entity_poly.entity_id
_entity_poly.type
_entity_poly.pdbx_seq_one_letter_code
_entity_poly.pdbx_strand_id
1 'polypeptide(L)'
;PLNAKKGSQKSIGDGGKNGSDVGEKSGVSNKGNNTGNQIGKKPGATIDPATGKKVGRFIGDDKGNIMIEPVGGKTVKAGKDGADTHTLYPNGSNYQRLNPKGHDGDKTPHGHGHLEGTGPYLRGQGKSIDPLGKEVPWNSKAAHWPIK
;
A
#
# COMPACT_ATOMS: atom_id res chain seq x y z
N PRO A 1 14.80 55.03 -11.85
CA PRO A 1 15.81 55.54 -10.89
C PRO A 1 15.89 54.61 -9.66
N LEU A 2 16.87 53.68 -9.60
CA LEU A 2 18.16 53.77 -8.86
C LEU A 2 17.93 54.05 -7.35
N ASN A 3 18.37 53.24 -6.39
CA ASN A 3 19.71 52.67 -6.23
C ASN A 3 19.74 51.52 -5.19
N ALA A 4 20.75 50.66 -5.32
CA ALA A 4 21.08 49.46 -4.56
C ALA A 4 21.80 49.73 -3.22
N LYS A 5 21.98 48.68 -2.40
CA LYS A 5 23.32 48.31 -1.90
C LYS A 5 23.42 46.87 -1.38
N LYS A 6 24.34 46.15 -2.03
CA LYS A 6 24.95 44.87 -1.66
C LYS A 6 26.11 45.18 -0.69
N GLY A 7 26.34 44.33 0.30
CA GLY A 7 27.48 44.39 1.21
C GLY A 7 28.00 42.98 1.51
N SER A 8 29.29 42.78 1.30
CA SER A 8 29.99 41.50 1.20
C SER A 8 31.08 41.35 2.27
N GLN A 9 31.30 40.09 2.67
CA GLN A 9 32.57 39.44 3.05
C GLN A 9 33.28 39.71 4.42
N LYS A 10 33.35 38.61 5.19
CA LYS A 10 34.53 37.88 5.73
C LYS A 10 35.41 38.54 6.81
N SER A 11 35.63 37.79 7.90
CA SER A 11 36.89 37.80 8.68
C SER A 11 37.11 36.42 9.31
N ILE A 12 38.33 35.90 9.16
CA ILE A 12 38.89 34.69 9.79
C ILE A 12 39.68 35.14 11.01
N GLY A 13 39.70 34.36 12.09
CA GLY A 13 40.60 34.57 13.23
C GLY A 13 40.73 33.30 14.09
N ASP A 14 41.95 32.79 14.16
CA ASP A 14 42.44 31.52 14.69
C ASP A 14 42.79 31.59 16.20
N GLY A 15 42.86 30.47 16.92
CA GLY A 15 43.43 30.44 18.28
C GLY A 15 43.02 29.24 19.15
N GLY A 16 43.86 28.19 19.17
CA GLY A 16 43.59 26.91 19.87
C GLY A 16 44.22 26.70 21.26
N LYS A 17 44.30 25.39 21.62
CA LYS A 17 44.95 24.69 22.77
C LYS A 17 44.09 24.55 24.03
N ASN A 18 44.06 23.45 24.81
CA ASN A 18 44.71 22.12 24.86
C ASN A 18 43.90 21.26 25.86
N GLY A 19 43.98 19.92 25.77
CA GLY A 19 43.43 19.03 26.80
C GLY A 19 43.49 17.55 26.39
N SER A 20 44.69 16.99 26.39
CA SER A 20 44.99 15.57 26.24
C SER A 20 44.65 14.80 27.52
N ASP A 21 44.04 13.62 27.40
CA ASP A 21 44.32 12.50 28.29
C ASP A 21 44.18 11.17 27.55
N VAL A 22 45.17 10.32 27.84
CA VAL A 22 45.56 9.08 27.18
C VAL A 22 44.85 7.86 27.80
N GLY A 23 44.42 6.95 26.93
CA GLY A 23 43.93 5.63 27.29
C GLY A 23 43.95 4.71 26.07
N GLU A 24 45.13 4.17 25.75
CA GLU A 24 45.28 3.06 24.80
C GLU A 24 44.52 1.81 25.31
N LYS A 25 43.67 1.16 24.49
CA LYS A 25 44.09 0.08 23.57
C LYS A 25 42.89 -0.66 22.93
N SER A 26 43.05 -0.86 21.62
CA SER A 26 42.61 -2.02 20.81
C SER A 26 41.15 -2.14 20.36
N GLY A 27 40.94 -2.00 19.04
CA GLY A 27 39.90 -2.75 18.33
C GLY A 27 39.10 -1.99 17.26
N VAL A 28 39.68 -1.87 16.05
CA VAL A 28 38.99 -1.65 14.75
C VAL A 28 38.27 -0.30 14.57
N SER A 29 38.99 0.61 13.91
CA SER A 29 38.45 1.79 13.25
C SER A 29 37.62 1.40 12.03
N ASN A 30 36.29 1.51 12.13
CA ASN A 30 35.45 1.79 10.96
C ASN A 30 34.94 3.23 11.05
N LYS A 31 35.74 4.12 10.47
CA LYS A 31 35.46 5.53 10.25
C LYS A 31 34.39 5.66 9.15
N GLY A 32 33.14 5.42 9.52
CA GLY A 32 31.95 5.76 8.74
C GLY A 32 31.33 7.05 9.26
N ASN A 33 32.04 8.18 9.12
CA ASN A 33 31.45 9.49 9.33
C ASN A 33 30.43 9.78 8.22
N ASN A 34 29.19 9.32 8.41
CA ASN A 34 28.05 9.80 7.65
C ASN A 34 26.97 10.27 8.64
N THR A 35 27.23 11.35 9.37
CA THR A 35 26.18 12.24 9.92
C THR A 35 25.51 13.07 8.82
N GLY A 36 25.46 12.53 7.60
CA GLY A 36 24.56 12.99 6.57
C GLY A 36 23.15 12.59 6.98
N ASN A 37 22.33 13.59 7.21
CA ASN A 37 20.89 13.50 7.39
C ASN A 37 20.26 12.83 6.14
N GLN A 38 20.45 11.53 5.98
CA GLN A 38 19.78 10.71 4.98
C GLN A 38 18.38 10.48 5.52
N ILE A 39 17.56 11.53 5.48
CA ILE A 39 16.11 11.38 5.56
C ILE A 39 15.74 10.65 4.27
N GLY A 40 15.88 9.32 4.27
CA GLY A 40 15.41 8.48 3.19
C GLY A 40 13.96 8.86 2.95
N LYS A 41 13.64 9.31 1.74
CA LYS A 41 12.24 9.60 1.38
C LYS A 41 11.44 8.36 1.74
N LYS A 42 10.49 8.50 2.67
CA LYS A 42 9.52 7.45 2.94
C LYS A 42 8.88 7.08 1.59
N PRO A 43 8.84 5.79 1.22
CA PRO A 43 8.15 5.37 0.00
C PRO A 43 6.75 5.97 -0.02
N GLY A 44 6.29 6.38 -1.21
CA GLY A 44 4.92 6.83 -1.39
C GLY A 44 3.92 5.72 -1.07
N ALA A 45 2.64 6.07 -0.91
CA ALA A 45 1.60 5.08 -0.71
C ALA A 45 1.52 4.13 -1.93
N THR A 46 1.41 2.82 -1.66
CA THR A 46 1.13 1.83 -2.71
C THR A 46 -0.28 2.06 -3.27
N ILE A 47 -0.38 2.11 -4.59
CA ILE A 47 -1.64 2.31 -5.31
C ILE A 47 -1.96 1.01 -6.05
N ASP A 48 -3.20 0.53 -5.92
CA ASP A 48 -3.71 -0.54 -6.77
C ASP A 48 -3.96 0.01 -8.18
N PRO A 49 -3.24 -0.46 -9.21
CA PRO A 49 -3.42 0.03 -10.57
C PRO A 49 -4.82 -0.29 -11.14
N ALA A 50 -5.50 -1.34 -10.66
CA ALA A 50 -6.81 -1.73 -11.17
C ALA A 50 -7.93 -0.75 -10.79
N THR A 51 -7.79 -0.06 -9.66
CA THR A 51 -8.85 0.81 -9.10
C THR A 51 -8.39 2.24 -8.80
N GLY A 52 -7.07 2.48 -8.80
CA GLY A 52 -6.47 3.72 -8.35
C GLY A 52 -6.55 3.94 -6.84
N LYS A 53 -7.03 2.97 -6.06
CA LYS A 53 -7.14 3.11 -4.60
C LYS A 53 -5.79 2.91 -3.92
N LYS A 54 -5.59 3.67 -2.84
CA LYS A 54 -4.48 3.43 -1.92
C LYS A 54 -4.68 2.09 -1.23
N VAL A 55 -3.67 1.25 -1.30
CA VAL A 55 -3.63 -0.03 -0.57
C VAL A 55 -3.44 0.26 0.91
N GLY A 56 -4.33 -0.28 1.75
CA GLY A 56 -4.17 -0.26 3.20
C GLY A 56 -3.33 -1.44 3.68
N ARG A 57 -3.70 -2.66 3.23
CA ARG A 57 -2.94 -3.88 3.49
C ARG A 57 -3.26 -4.97 2.47
N PHE A 58 -2.40 -5.97 2.41
CA PHE A 58 -2.61 -7.21 1.68
C PHE A 58 -3.14 -8.29 2.63
N ILE A 59 -4.10 -9.07 2.16
CA ILE A 59 -4.73 -10.17 2.91
C ILE A 59 -4.39 -11.47 2.19
N GLY A 60 -3.63 -12.34 2.84
CA GLY A 60 -3.25 -13.65 2.27
C GLY A 60 -3.97 -14.80 2.97
N ASP A 61 -4.27 -15.86 2.20
CA ASP A 61 -4.61 -17.18 2.75
C ASP A 61 -3.40 -18.13 2.72
N ASP A 62 -3.58 -19.34 3.27
CA ASP A 62 -2.58 -20.40 3.33
C ASP A 62 -2.26 -21.05 1.97
N LYS A 63 -3.10 -20.84 0.96
CA LYS A 63 -2.91 -21.29 -0.42
C LYS A 63 -2.15 -20.28 -1.28
N GLY A 64 -1.91 -19.09 -0.75
CA GLY A 64 -1.22 -18.00 -1.44
C GLY A 64 -2.13 -17.14 -2.32
N ASN A 65 -3.44 -17.15 -2.09
CA ASN A 65 -4.35 -16.16 -2.65
C ASN A 65 -4.16 -14.85 -1.90
N ILE A 66 -3.94 -13.75 -2.64
CA ILE A 66 -3.72 -12.42 -2.07
C ILE A 66 -4.84 -11.50 -2.51
N MET A 67 -5.48 -10.84 -1.53
CA MET A 67 -6.43 -9.76 -1.75
C MET A 67 -5.87 -8.42 -1.25
N ILE A 68 -6.50 -7.34 -1.72
CA ILE A 68 -6.22 -5.97 -1.32
C ILE A 68 -7.37 -5.47 -0.45
N GLU A 69 -7.04 -4.92 0.72
CA GLU A 69 -7.94 -4.06 1.49
C GLU A 69 -7.51 -2.60 1.26
N PRO A 70 -8.38 -1.73 0.69
CA PRO A 70 -8.05 -0.33 0.49
C PRO A 70 -7.96 0.42 1.83
N VAL A 71 -7.26 1.56 1.86
CA VAL A 71 -7.22 2.44 3.04
C VAL A 71 -8.65 2.82 3.47
N GLY A 72 -8.97 2.61 4.74
CA GLY A 72 -10.31 2.84 5.31
C GLY A 72 -11.33 1.74 4.99
N GLY A 73 -10.94 0.74 4.20
CA GLY A 73 -11.73 -0.45 3.93
C GLY A 73 -11.80 -1.42 5.11
N LYS A 74 -12.49 -2.54 4.89
CA LYS A 74 -12.64 -3.61 5.87
C LYS A 74 -12.60 -4.98 5.20
N THR A 75 -12.24 -6.00 5.97
CA THR A 75 -12.29 -7.41 5.55
C THR A 75 -13.33 -8.11 6.41
N VAL A 76 -14.24 -8.83 5.76
CA VAL A 76 -15.37 -9.51 6.41
C VAL A 76 -15.48 -10.95 5.93
N LYS A 77 -15.95 -11.82 6.81
CA LYS A 77 -16.45 -13.14 6.42
C LYS A 77 -17.75 -12.96 5.65
N ALA A 78 -17.93 -13.72 4.57
CA ALA A 78 -19.10 -13.66 3.72
C ALA A 78 -19.48 -15.07 3.24
N GLY A 79 -20.54 -15.14 2.43
CA GLY A 79 -21.03 -16.41 1.88
C GLY A 79 -21.65 -17.32 2.95
N LYS A 80 -22.08 -18.50 2.50
CA LYS A 80 -22.69 -19.50 3.37
C LYS A 80 -21.68 -19.95 4.42
N ASP A 81 -22.08 -19.91 5.69
CA ASP A 81 -21.27 -20.28 6.86
C ASP A 81 -19.96 -19.48 7.03
N GLY A 82 -19.86 -18.30 6.38
CA GLY A 82 -18.64 -17.48 6.43
C GLY A 82 -17.47 -18.06 5.65
N ALA A 83 -17.74 -18.91 4.65
CA ALA A 83 -16.72 -19.58 3.83
C ALA A 83 -15.97 -18.64 2.89
N ASP A 84 -16.57 -17.51 2.51
CA ASP A 84 -15.97 -16.53 1.61
C ASP A 84 -15.30 -15.42 2.42
N THR A 85 -14.33 -14.74 1.79
CA THR A 85 -13.71 -13.54 2.35
C THR A 85 -13.92 -12.39 1.40
N HIS A 86 -14.48 -11.29 1.88
CA HIS A 86 -14.66 -10.07 1.09
C HIS A 86 -13.83 -8.94 1.70
N THR A 87 -13.09 -8.21 0.86
CA THR A 87 -12.60 -6.88 1.20
C THR A 87 -13.59 -5.85 0.69
N LEU A 88 -13.71 -4.74 1.41
CA LEU A 88 -14.69 -3.69 1.17
C LEU A 88 -14.00 -2.34 1.00
N TYR A 89 -14.58 -1.48 0.16
CA TYR A 89 -14.31 -0.04 0.16
C TYR A 89 -14.75 0.59 1.49
N PRO A 90 -14.31 1.83 1.81
CA PRO A 90 -14.75 2.54 3.01
C PRO A 90 -16.26 2.72 3.12
N ASN A 91 -16.96 2.82 1.99
CA ASN A 91 -18.42 2.91 1.94
C ASN A 91 -19.15 1.56 2.11
N GLY A 92 -18.40 0.47 2.32
CA GLY A 92 -18.94 -0.88 2.53
C GLY A 92 -19.28 -1.65 1.25
N SER A 93 -19.13 -1.05 0.06
CA SER A 93 -19.24 -1.79 -1.20
C SER A 93 -18.10 -2.79 -1.36
N ASN A 94 -18.34 -3.91 -2.05
CA ASN A 94 -17.31 -4.93 -2.25
C ASN A 94 -16.14 -4.37 -3.09
N TYR A 95 -14.92 -4.69 -2.68
CA TYR A 95 -13.69 -4.39 -3.40
C TYR A 95 -13.20 -5.65 -4.12
N GLN A 96 -12.80 -6.65 -3.35
CA GLN A 96 -12.48 -7.99 -3.84
C GLN A 96 -13.24 -9.04 -3.04
N ARG A 97 -13.57 -10.14 -3.70
CA ARG A 97 -14.22 -11.31 -3.13
C ARG A 97 -13.36 -12.52 -3.42
N LEU A 98 -13.18 -13.37 -2.42
CA LEU A 98 -12.54 -14.67 -2.52
C LEU A 98 -13.56 -15.72 -2.11
N ASN A 99 -13.98 -16.55 -3.07
CA ASN A 99 -15.02 -17.55 -2.90
C ASN A 99 -14.40 -18.95 -3.08
N PRO A 100 -13.77 -19.52 -2.05
CA PRO A 100 -12.97 -20.75 -2.17
C PRO A 100 -13.81 -22.01 -2.40
N LYS A 101 -15.13 -21.94 -2.26
CA LYS A 101 -16.07 -23.03 -2.53
C LYS A 101 -17.01 -22.72 -3.71
N GLY A 102 -16.82 -21.58 -4.39
CA GLY A 102 -17.83 -20.99 -5.25
C GLY A 102 -19.13 -20.66 -4.50
N HIS A 103 -20.21 -20.44 -5.22
CA HIS A 103 -21.54 -20.18 -4.65
C HIS A 103 -22.66 -20.77 -5.51
N ASP A 104 -23.91 -20.51 -5.14
CA ASP A 104 -25.04 -20.97 -5.96
C ASP A 104 -24.97 -20.33 -7.36
N GLY A 105 -25.17 -21.15 -8.39
CA GLY A 105 -24.98 -20.77 -9.80
C GLY A 105 -23.58 -21.07 -10.37
N ASP A 106 -22.53 -21.00 -9.55
CA ASP A 106 -21.16 -21.37 -9.95
C ASP A 106 -20.39 -21.98 -8.77
N LYS A 107 -20.22 -23.31 -8.80
CA LYS A 107 -19.50 -24.08 -7.78
C LYS A 107 -17.99 -24.04 -7.96
N THR A 108 -17.50 -23.36 -8.99
CA THR A 108 -16.06 -23.20 -9.24
C THR A 108 -15.48 -22.22 -8.23
N PRO A 109 -14.41 -22.57 -7.51
CA PRO A 109 -13.69 -21.62 -6.68
C PRO A 109 -13.15 -20.45 -7.52
N HIS A 110 -13.38 -19.21 -7.09
CA HIS A 110 -12.97 -18.04 -7.85
C HIS A 110 -12.77 -16.80 -6.97
N GLY A 111 -12.01 -15.85 -7.49
CA GLY A 111 -11.95 -14.48 -7.02
C GLY A 111 -12.85 -13.57 -7.85
N HIS A 112 -13.16 -12.39 -7.36
CA HIS A 112 -13.93 -11.39 -8.09
C HIS A 112 -13.54 -9.98 -7.65
N GLY A 113 -13.35 -9.04 -8.58
CA GLY A 113 -13.10 -7.62 -8.29
C GLY A 113 -14.26 -6.70 -8.67
N HIS A 114 -14.40 -5.58 -7.99
CA HIS A 114 -15.40 -4.56 -8.26
C HIS A 114 -14.83 -3.13 -8.18
N LEU A 115 -15.35 -2.22 -9.01
CA LEU A 115 -15.22 -0.78 -8.78
C LEU A 115 -15.97 -0.36 -7.50
N GLU A 116 -15.66 0.83 -6.99
CA GLU A 116 -16.38 1.38 -5.83
C GLU A 116 -17.85 1.61 -6.19
N GLY A 117 -18.74 0.99 -5.42
CA GLY A 117 -20.17 1.13 -5.58
C GLY A 117 -20.75 2.26 -4.74
N THR A 118 -22.05 2.21 -4.48
CA THR A 118 -22.76 3.20 -3.66
C THR A 118 -22.90 2.78 -2.19
N GLY A 119 -22.62 1.52 -1.86
CA GLY A 119 -22.73 1.01 -0.50
C GLY A 119 -22.69 -0.52 -0.39
N PRO A 120 -23.11 -1.09 0.74
CA PRO A 120 -23.03 -2.53 0.96
C PRO A 120 -24.06 -3.32 0.14
N TYR A 121 -23.86 -4.64 0.12
CA TYR A 121 -24.73 -5.64 -0.50
C TYR A 121 -24.84 -5.54 -2.04
N LEU A 122 -25.57 -6.47 -2.65
CA LEU A 122 -25.78 -6.56 -4.10
C LEU A 122 -26.31 -5.24 -4.71
N ARG A 123 -27.17 -4.53 -3.99
CA ARG A 123 -27.77 -3.27 -4.47
C ARG A 123 -26.79 -2.11 -4.53
N GLY A 124 -25.76 -2.11 -3.67
CA GLY A 124 -24.76 -1.06 -3.59
C GLY A 124 -23.42 -1.42 -4.24
N GLN A 125 -23.31 -2.62 -4.82
CA GLN A 125 -22.07 -3.12 -5.39
C GLN A 125 -21.71 -2.38 -6.68
N GLY A 126 -20.42 -2.05 -6.84
CA GLY A 126 -19.93 -1.47 -8.08
C GLY A 126 -19.77 -2.52 -9.18
N LYS A 127 -19.51 -2.04 -10.40
CA LYS A 127 -19.36 -2.89 -11.58
C LYS A 127 -18.21 -3.87 -11.41
N SER A 128 -18.38 -5.07 -11.95
CA SER A 128 -17.35 -6.10 -12.00
C SER A 128 -16.17 -5.65 -12.86
N ILE A 129 -14.96 -5.99 -12.43
CA ILE A 129 -13.71 -5.72 -13.15
C ILE A 129 -12.88 -6.99 -13.33
N ASP A 130 -12.09 -7.02 -14.39
CA ASP A 130 -11.01 -7.99 -14.55
C ASP A 130 -9.81 -7.63 -13.66
N PRO A 131 -8.77 -8.49 -13.56
CA PRO A 131 -7.60 -8.22 -12.73
C PRO A 131 -6.79 -6.97 -13.13
N LEU A 132 -7.02 -6.43 -14.32
CA LEU A 132 -6.37 -5.21 -14.82
C LEU A 132 -7.22 -3.95 -14.55
N GLY A 133 -8.39 -4.09 -13.93
CA GLY A 133 -9.29 -2.98 -13.62
C GLY A 133 -10.27 -2.63 -14.73
N LYS A 134 -10.33 -3.41 -15.82
CA LYS A 134 -11.28 -3.14 -16.90
C LYS A 134 -12.66 -3.63 -16.50
N GLU A 135 -13.66 -2.78 -16.66
CA GLU A 135 -15.07 -3.16 -16.47
C GLU A 135 -15.45 -4.33 -17.40
N VAL A 136 -16.07 -5.36 -16.82
CA VAL A 136 -16.53 -6.56 -17.55
C VAL A 136 -17.91 -6.99 -17.05
N PRO A 137 -18.69 -7.74 -17.85
CA PRO A 137 -19.95 -8.31 -17.37
C PRO A 137 -19.72 -9.23 -16.17
N TRP A 138 -20.58 -9.13 -15.16
CA TRP A 138 -20.44 -9.87 -13.90
C TRP A 138 -20.42 -11.39 -14.09
N ASN A 139 -21.11 -11.90 -15.11
CA ASN A 139 -21.21 -13.33 -15.43
C ASN A 139 -20.13 -13.81 -16.41
N SER A 140 -19.16 -12.96 -16.77
CA SER A 140 -18.11 -13.32 -17.71
C SER A 140 -16.96 -14.08 -17.04
N LYS A 141 -16.21 -14.88 -17.80
CA LYS A 141 -14.99 -15.51 -17.31
C LYS A 141 -13.94 -14.49 -16.81
N ALA A 142 -13.92 -13.30 -17.38
CA ALA A 142 -12.99 -12.25 -16.97
C ALA A 142 -13.30 -11.66 -15.57
N ALA A 143 -14.57 -11.70 -15.14
CA ALA A 143 -14.98 -11.27 -13.81
C ALA A 143 -14.62 -12.29 -12.71
N HIS A 144 -14.45 -13.56 -13.07
CA HIS A 144 -14.19 -14.67 -12.16
C HIS A 144 -12.74 -15.11 -12.26
N TRP A 145 -11.92 -14.64 -11.33
CA TRP A 145 -10.48 -14.83 -11.37
C TRP A 145 -10.12 -16.22 -10.86
N PRO A 146 -9.18 -16.93 -11.50
CA PRO A 146 -8.69 -18.19 -10.96
C PRO A 146 -7.99 -17.95 -9.62
N ILE A 147 -8.17 -18.90 -8.70
CA ILE A 147 -7.53 -18.91 -7.38
C ILE A 147 -6.73 -20.20 -7.19
N LYS A 148 -5.81 -20.18 -6.22
CA LYS A 148 -4.95 -21.31 -5.85
C LYS A 148 -5.62 -22.25 -4.86
#